data_AF-A0A074MNL4-F1
#
_entry.id   AF-A0A074MNL4-F1
#
_cell.length_a   1.000
_cell.length_b   1.000
_cell.length_c   1.000
_cell.angle_alpha   90.00
_cell.angle_beta   90.00
_cell.angle_gamma   90.00
#
_symmetry.space_group_name_H-M   'P 1'
#
loop_
_entity.id
_entity.type
_entity.pdbx_description
1 polymer ?
#
loop_
_entity_poly.entity_id
_entity_poly.type
_entity_poly.pdbx_seq_one_letter_code
_entity_poly.pdbx_strand_id
1 'polypeptide(L)'
;MPSPPPPPSPAPSAAPSAAPAPAPAPSPAARAQGQAPVAEENVAQQPPDDPGERETPASALPPSAAEREQDLDMRVHRPGLLDLLRAYEGWLLAALALLAALAVPLWIAARRRGGAPTPARPGYATDGDTEKNAPVRQDAPGSAAVPPRIDVRLDMVGATRSMMLVSLDLRLTFSNRSERAVRGVSVSAKLDCARPDKAGGGAAGTGQPLGEIARIGPHQGASLTGRVEMPVAEMHLIEQGGGLVFIPLVHVTFEGEDVPATRRSFVIGTPSANGTGRLHPLSMAAPLGGIHGLRAQLVHIPRAAERRA
;
A
#
# COMPACT_ATOMS: atom_id res chain seq x y z
N MET A 1 -7.18 36.70 59.95
CA MET A 1 -6.49 36.07 58.80
C MET A 1 -6.53 34.57 59.00
N PRO A 2 -7.28 33.81 58.19
CA PRO A 2 -7.36 32.35 58.32
C PRO A 2 -6.16 31.66 57.66
N SER A 3 -5.59 30.68 58.35
CA SER A 3 -4.45 29.87 57.91
C SER A 3 -4.78 29.00 56.69
N PRO A 4 -3.83 28.76 55.78
CA PRO A 4 -4.05 27.89 54.62
C PRO A 4 -4.13 26.41 55.04
N PRO A 5 -4.96 25.59 54.35
CA PRO A 5 -5.06 24.16 54.61
C PRO A 5 -3.82 23.39 54.13
N PRO A 6 -3.49 22.26 54.76
CA PRO A 6 -2.35 21.42 54.38
C PRO A 6 -2.55 20.75 53.02
N PRO A 7 -1.47 20.44 52.29
CA PRO A 7 -1.54 19.77 51.00
C PRO A 7 -1.98 18.30 51.14
N PRO A 8 -2.66 17.73 50.13
CA PRO A 8 -3.08 16.33 50.14
C PRO A 8 -1.89 15.37 50.03
N SER A 9 -1.94 14.29 50.81
CA SER A 9 -0.97 13.18 50.74
C SER A 9 -1.01 12.47 49.38
N PRO A 10 0.15 12.04 48.84
CA PRO A 10 0.20 11.30 47.59
C PRO A 10 -0.42 9.90 47.74
N ALA A 11 -1.21 9.51 46.74
CA ALA A 11 -1.80 8.18 46.64
C ALA A 11 -0.72 7.09 46.44
N PRO A 12 -0.93 5.86 46.95
CA PRO A 12 0.00 4.76 46.77
C PRO A 12 0.13 4.37 45.29
N SER A 13 1.38 4.28 44.84
CA SER A 13 1.77 3.84 43.50
C SER A 13 1.37 2.39 43.27
N ALA A 14 0.59 2.12 42.22
CA ALA A 14 0.22 0.76 41.81
C ALA A 14 1.48 0.00 41.36
N ALA A 15 1.70 -1.17 41.97
CA ALA A 15 2.78 -2.07 41.60
C ALA A 15 2.59 -2.61 40.16
N PRO A 16 3.67 -2.82 39.40
CA PRO A 16 3.59 -3.39 38.06
C PRO A 16 3.10 -4.84 38.12
N SER A 17 2.01 -5.11 37.39
CA SER A 17 1.45 -6.44 37.19
C SER A 17 2.48 -7.35 36.53
N ALA A 18 2.81 -8.46 37.20
CA ALA A 18 3.70 -9.49 36.69
C ALA A 18 3.17 -10.06 35.36
N ALA A 19 4.07 -10.16 34.37
CA ALA A 19 3.80 -10.80 33.10
C ALA A 19 3.58 -12.32 33.30
N PRO A 20 2.59 -12.94 32.62
CA PRO A 20 2.40 -14.38 32.67
C PRO A 20 3.57 -15.10 31.98
N ALA A 21 4.12 -16.10 32.67
CA ALA A 21 5.19 -16.96 32.19
C ALA A 21 4.72 -17.79 30.96
N PRO A 22 5.60 -18.03 29.96
CA PRO A 22 5.29 -18.86 28.81
C PRO A 22 5.15 -20.34 29.22
N ALA A 23 4.12 -20.99 28.68
CA ALA A 23 3.86 -22.41 28.86
C ALA A 23 4.98 -23.27 28.23
N PRO A 24 5.36 -24.40 28.86
CA PRO A 24 6.39 -25.30 28.33
C PRO A 24 5.92 -26.03 27.07
N ALA A 25 6.84 -26.17 26.11
CA ALA A 25 6.65 -26.89 24.86
C ALA A 25 6.44 -28.41 25.09
N PRO A 26 5.60 -29.08 24.27
CA PRO A 26 5.51 -30.53 24.28
C PRO A 26 6.76 -31.17 23.63
N SER A 27 7.48 -31.99 24.38
CA SER A 27 8.55 -32.85 23.87
C SER A 27 8.00 -33.98 22.98
N PRO A 28 8.76 -34.41 21.95
CA PRO A 28 8.33 -35.44 21.01
C PRO A 28 8.47 -36.84 21.61
N ALA A 29 7.35 -37.58 21.68
CA ALA A 29 7.37 -39.00 21.99
C ALA A 29 7.76 -39.79 20.74
N ALA A 30 8.97 -40.33 20.77
CA ALA A 30 9.38 -41.46 19.95
C ALA A 30 8.64 -42.72 20.39
N ARG A 31 8.04 -43.46 19.45
CA ARG A 31 7.75 -44.88 19.63
C ARG A 31 7.93 -45.65 18.31
N ALA A 32 8.92 -46.54 18.38
CA ALA A 32 9.25 -47.73 17.60
C ALA A 32 8.13 -48.30 16.71
N GLN A 33 8.39 -48.50 15.42
CA GLN A 33 8.87 -49.75 14.78
C GLN A 33 7.89 -50.93 14.87
N GLY A 34 7.55 -51.48 13.69
CA GLY A 34 7.12 -52.86 13.53
C GLY A 34 6.04 -53.07 12.48
N GLN A 35 6.43 -53.14 11.19
CA GLN A 35 6.12 -54.28 10.30
C GLN A 35 6.50 -53.96 8.85
N ALA A 36 7.44 -54.77 8.34
CA ALA A 36 7.76 -54.94 6.94
C ALA A 36 7.40 -56.40 6.55
N PRO A 37 7.62 -56.83 5.30
CA PRO A 37 6.58 -57.19 4.33
C PRO A 37 6.43 -58.72 4.17
N VAL A 38 5.31 -59.15 3.60
CA VAL A 38 5.18 -60.51 3.05
C VAL A 38 5.14 -60.42 1.54
N ALA A 39 6.13 -61.07 0.92
CA ALA A 39 6.21 -61.36 -0.49
C ALA A 39 5.71 -62.79 -0.73
N GLU A 40 4.87 -62.97 -1.74
CA GLU A 40 4.62 -64.20 -2.51
C GLU A 40 4.15 -63.69 -3.87
N GLU A 41 4.99 -63.61 -4.89
CA GLU A 41 5.42 -64.72 -5.76
C GLU A 41 4.24 -65.33 -6.54
N ASN A 42 3.98 -64.84 -7.76
CA ASN A 42 3.57 -65.72 -8.84
C ASN A 42 3.87 -65.14 -10.24
N VAL A 43 4.97 -65.65 -10.80
CA VAL A 43 5.21 -66.09 -12.19
C VAL A 43 4.75 -65.21 -13.36
N ALA A 44 5.77 -64.81 -14.12
CA ALA A 44 5.72 -64.29 -15.48
C ALA A 44 5.11 -65.29 -16.48
N GLN A 45 4.34 -64.78 -17.45
CA GLN A 45 4.28 -65.33 -18.81
C GLN A 45 3.78 -64.26 -19.79
N GLN A 46 4.57 -64.01 -20.82
CA GLN A 46 4.26 -63.26 -22.04
C GLN A 46 4.58 -64.18 -23.25
N PRO A 47 4.21 -63.82 -24.49
CA PRO A 47 3.13 -64.35 -25.34
C PRO A 47 3.70 -65.28 -26.47
N PRO A 48 2.98 -65.74 -27.53
CA PRO A 48 2.47 -64.89 -28.64
C PRO A 48 1.16 -65.35 -29.37
N ASP A 49 0.62 -64.42 -30.16
CA ASP A 49 -0.14 -64.50 -31.43
C ASP A 49 -1.06 -65.69 -31.78
N ASP A 50 -2.36 -65.40 -32.02
CA ASP A 50 -3.04 -65.62 -33.33
C ASP A 50 -4.41 -64.88 -33.38
N PRO A 51 -4.94 -64.52 -34.57
CA PRO A 51 -6.07 -63.62 -34.75
C PRO A 51 -7.40 -64.38 -34.87
N GLY A 52 -8.44 -63.87 -34.22
CA GLY A 52 -9.77 -64.45 -34.34
C GLY A 52 -10.84 -63.48 -33.88
N GLU A 53 -11.62 -63.02 -34.85
CA GLU A 53 -13.06 -62.81 -34.71
C GLU A 53 -13.52 -61.68 -33.79
N ARG A 54 -13.68 -60.51 -34.41
CA ARG A 54 -14.63 -59.50 -33.97
C ARG A 54 -16.05 -60.00 -34.25
N GLU A 55 -16.74 -60.47 -33.22
CA GLU A 55 -18.20 -60.46 -33.19
C GLU A 55 -18.69 -59.65 -31.97
N THR A 56 -19.73 -58.88 -32.23
CA THR A 56 -20.35 -57.89 -31.36
C THR A 56 -21.08 -58.57 -30.20
N PRO A 57 -21.30 -57.86 -29.07
CA PRO A 57 -22.69 -57.48 -28.84
C PRO A 57 -22.89 -56.06 -28.29
N ALA A 58 -23.90 -55.42 -28.87
CA ALA A 58 -24.86 -54.48 -28.28
C ALA A 58 -24.53 -53.91 -26.89
N SER A 59 -24.08 -52.65 -26.86
CA SER A 59 -24.21 -51.78 -25.70
C SER A 59 -25.69 -51.55 -25.40
N ALA A 60 -26.18 -52.22 -24.35
CA ALA A 60 -27.43 -51.89 -23.69
C ALA A 60 -27.36 -50.48 -23.07
N LEU A 61 -28.34 -49.64 -23.36
CA LEU A 61 -28.64 -48.43 -22.61
C LEU A 61 -29.05 -48.78 -21.17
N PRO A 62 -28.59 -48.03 -20.15
CA PRO A 62 -29.31 -47.95 -18.88
C PRO A 62 -30.44 -46.89 -18.96
N PRO A 63 -31.56 -47.12 -18.26
CA PRO A 63 -32.73 -46.24 -18.30
C PRO A 63 -32.56 -44.96 -17.50
N SER A 64 -33.20 -43.92 -18.02
CA SER A 64 -33.56 -42.66 -17.36
C SER A 64 -34.22 -42.92 -16.00
N ALA A 65 -33.63 -42.35 -14.94
CA ALA A 65 -34.22 -42.28 -13.62
C ALA A 65 -33.87 -40.93 -12.95
N ALA A 66 -34.89 -40.09 -12.89
CA ALA A 66 -35.15 -39.05 -11.89
C ALA A 66 -34.12 -37.92 -11.75
N GLU A 67 -34.44 -36.82 -12.43
CA GLU A 67 -34.24 -35.46 -11.94
C GLU A 67 -34.56 -35.38 -10.44
N ARG A 68 -33.52 -35.17 -9.63
CA ARG A 68 -33.64 -34.49 -8.34
C ARG A 68 -32.93 -33.15 -8.48
N GLU A 69 -33.62 -32.17 -9.04
CA GLU A 69 -33.36 -30.77 -8.74
C GLU A 69 -33.63 -30.58 -7.24
N GLN A 70 -32.56 -30.56 -6.44
CA GLN A 70 -32.61 -29.88 -5.16
C GLN A 70 -32.32 -28.40 -5.43
N ASP A 71 -33.40 -27.68 -5.69
CA ASP A 71 -33.47 -26.22 -5.66
C ASP A 71 -33.17 -25.75 -4.23
N LEU A 72 -31.89 -25.53 -3.95
CA LEU A 72 -31.45 -24.75 -2.80
C LEU A 72 -31.58 -23.28 -3.16
N ASP A 73 -32.81 -22.76 -3.08
CA ASP A 73 -33.13 -21.33 -3.09
C ASP A 73 -32.57 -20.70 -1.79
N MET A 74 -31.24 -20.56 -1.72
CA MET A 74 -30.55 -19.77 -0.73
C MET A 74 -30.74 -18.30 -1.09
N ARG A 75 -31.92 -17.76 -0.77
CA ARG A 75 -32.14 -16.32 -0.71
C ARG A 75 -31.36 -15.76 0.46
N VAL A 76 -30.08 -15.48 0.23
CA VAL A 76 -29.28 -14.64 1.11
C VAL A 76 -29.90 -13.24 1.05
N HIS A 77 -30.67 -12.92 2.08
CA HIS A 77 -31.22 -11.60 2.31
C HIS A 77 -30.04 -10.64 2.54
N ARG A 78 -29.53 -10.03 1.45
CA ARG A 78 -28.60 -8.90 1.55
C ARG A 78 -29.45 -7.68 1.88
N PRO A 79 -29.34 -7.08 3.08
CA PRO A 79 -30.02 -5.83 3.35
C PRO A 79 -29.47 -4.80 2.34
N GLY A 80 -30.38 -4.16 1.60
CA GLY A 80 -30.01 -3.11 0.68
C GLY A 80 -29.35 -1.97 1.44
N LEU A 81 -28.47 -1.22 0.78
CA LEU A 81 -27.86 -0.01 1.34
C LEU A 81 -28.92 0.95 1.92
N LEU A 82 -30.13 0.96 1.34
CA LEU A 82 -31.28 1.72 1.81
C LEU A 82 -31.85 1.24 3.16
N ASP A 83 -31.77 -0.06 3.50
CA ASP A 83 -32.18 -0.59 4.82
C ASP A 83 -31.15 -0.24 5.91
N LEU A 84 -29.87 -0.22 5.54
CA LEU A 84 -28.79 0.29 6.39
C LEU A 84 -28.92 1.80 6.64
N LEU A 85 -29.36 2.58 5.65
CA LEU A 85 -29.61 4.02 5.83
C LEU A 85 -30.84 4.30 6.70
N ARG A 86 -31.88 3.46 6.64
CA ARG A 86 -33.09 3.62 7.45
C ARG A 86 -32.87 3.34 8.94
N ALA A 87 -31.88 2.52 9.28
CA ALA A 87 -31.51 2.22 10.67
C ALA A 87 -30.78 3.38 11.38
N TYR A 88 -30.36 4.43 10.66
CA TYR A 88 -29.43 5.46 11.16
C TYR A 88 -29.97 6.91 11.13
N GLU A 89 -31.28 7.13 10.97
CA GLU A 89 -31.86 8.49 10.84
C GLU A 89 -31.63 9.40 12.06
N GLY A 90 -31.50 8.87 13.28
CA GLY A 90 -31.33 9.69 14.49
C GLY A 90 -29.90 10.22 14.74
N TRP A 91 -28.88 9.41 14.43
CA TRP A 91 -27.50 9.75 14.78
C TRP A 91 -26.82 10.67 13.76
N LEU A 92 -27.24 10.62 12.49
CA LEU A 92 -26.69 11.50 11.45
C LEU A 92 -27.03 12.98 11.72
N LEU A 93 -28.25 13.27 12.19
CA LEU A 93 -28.63 14.63 12.56
C LEU A 93 -27.86 15.13 13.80
N ALA A 94 -27.63 14.25 14.79
CA ALA A 94 -26.85 14.58 15.98
C ALA A 94 -25.36 14.85 15.64
N ALA A 95 -24.76 14.03 14.76
CA ALA A 95 -23.39 14.21 14.31
C ALA A 95 -23.22 15.50 13.49
N LEU A 96 -24.19 15.83 12.62
CA LEU A 96 -24.15 17.06 11.83
C LEU A 96 -24.32 18.32 12.69
N ALA A 97 -25.19 18.27 13.72
CA ALA A 97 -25.35 19.36 14.68
C ALA A 97 -24.08 19.60 15.50
N LEU A 98 -23.39 18.53 15.93
CA LEU A 98 -22.11 18.63 16.64
C LEU A 98 -21.01 19.25 15.76
N LEU A 99 -20.95 18.86 14.48
CA LEU A 99 -19.99 19.41 13.52
C LEU A 99 -20.25 20.90 13.25
N ALA A 100 -21.51 21.31 13.11
CA ALA A 100 -21.88 22.72 12.96
C ALA A 100 -21.53 23.53 14.22
N ALA A 101 -21.74 22.98 15.42
CA ALA A 101 -21.41 23.65 16.68
C ALA A 101 -19.90 23.87 16.86
N LEU A 102 -19.04 23.03 16.28
CA LEU A 102 -17.58 23.17 16.33
C LEU A 102 -17.01 24.08 15.22
N ALA A 103 -17.66 24.14 14.04
CA ALA A 103 -17.18 24.93 12.92
C ALA A 103 -17.35 26.44 13.12
N VAL A 104 -18.47 26.87 13.72
CA VAL A 104 -18.81 28.29 13.95
C VAL A 104 -17.77 29.01 14.85
N PRO A 105 -17.37 28.50 16.02
CA PRO A 105 -16.38 29.17 16.86
C PRO A 105 -14.98 29.20 16.21
N LEU A 106 -14.60 28.17 15.45
CA LEU A 106 -13.32 28.14 14.74
C LEU A 106 -13.25 29.20 13.63
N TRP A 107 -14.35 29.41 12.91
CA TRP A 107 -14.43 30.43 11.85
C TRP A 107 -14.40 31.85 12.43
N ILE A 108 -15.07 32.10 13.56
CA ILE A 108 -15.01 33.39 14.25
C ILE A 108 -13.60 33.67 14.80
N ALA A 109 -12.92 32.65 15.35
CA ALA A 109 -11.54 32.78 15.82
C ALA A 109 -10.54 33.02 14.67
N ALA A 110 -10.77 32.40 13.51
CA ALA A 110 -9.95 32.63 12.32
C ALA A 110 -10.11 34.04 11.75
N ARG A 111 -11.33 34.61 11.78
CA ARG A 111 -11.57 36.00 11.34
C ARG A 111 -10.92 37.05 12.24
N ARG A 112 -10.74 36.79 13.53
CA ARG A 112 -10.14 37.75 14.47
C ARG A 112 -8.61 37.84 14.38
N ARG A 113 -7.92 36.94 13.65
CA ARG A 113 -6.46 36.94 13.52
C ARG A 113 -5.92 37.70 12.30
N GLY A 114 -6.80 38.34 11.51
CA GLY A 114 -6.44 39.01 10.26
C GLY A 114 -6.08 40.50 10.36
N GLY A 115 -5.54 40.99 11.47
CA GLY A 115 -5.22 42.42 11.60
C GLY A 115 -4.18 42.74 12.65
N ALA A 116 -2.91 42.71 12.26
CA ALA A 116 -1.85 43.45 12.94
C ALA A 116 -0.98 44.14 11.86
N PRO A 117 -1.02 45.48 11.74
CA PRO A 117 -0.15 46.21 10.85
C PRO A 117 1.26 46.31 11.42
N THR A 118 2.25 45.97 10.60
CA THR A 118 3.68 46.19 10.85
C THR A 118 3.95 47.69 11.02
N PRO A 119 4.53 48.16 12.14
CA PRO A 119 4.97 49.55 12.22
C PRO A 119 6.22 49.77 11.36
N ALA A 120 6.15 50.77 10.49
CA ALA A 120 7.26 51.29 9.72
C ALA A 120 8.39 51.76 10.65
N ARG A 121 9.62 51.34 10.34
CA ARG A 121 10.84 51.78 11.03
C ARG A 121 11.38 53.03 10.31
N PRO A 122 11.63 54.15 11.02
CA PRO A 122 12.22 55.34 10.41
C PRO A 122 13.70 55.09 10.06
N GLY A 123 14.12 55.66 8.94
CA GLY A 123 15.52 55.68 8.52
C GLY A 123 16.36 56.63 9.38
N TYR A 124 17.63 56.29 9.52
CA TYR A 124 18.69 57.25 9.79
C TYR A 124 19.84 56.94 8.85
N ALA A 125 20.19 57.94 8.03
CA ALA A 125 21.47 58.06 7.38
C ALA A 125 22.48 58.57 8.42
N THR A 126 23.63 57.91 8.52
CA THR A 126 24.85 58.49 9.06
C THR A 126 26.02 57.96 8.24
N ASP A 127 26.57 58.84 7.41
CA ASP A 127 27.94 58.73 6.91
C ASP A 127 28.91 58.83 8.10
N GLY A 128 30.00 58.08 8.05
CA GLY A 128 31.04 58.15 9.08
C GLY A 128 31.97 56.94 9.05
N ASP A 129 33.10 57.13 8.39
CA ASP A 129 34.23 56.21 8.30
C ASP A 129 34.72 55.72 9.67
N THR A 130 34.85 54.41 9.86
CA THR A 130 35.84 53.82 10.77
C THR A 130 36.14 52.37 10.34
N GLU A 131 37.26 52.25 9.66
CA GLU A 131 38.03 51.04 9.43
C GLU A 131 38.45 50.41 10.78
N LYS A 132 37.81 49.31 11.21
CA LYS A 132 38.45 48.32 12.12
C LYS A 132 37.67 47.00 12.24
N ASN A 133 38.33 45.93 11.83
CA ASN A 133 38.11 44.52 12.22
C ASN A 133 36.71 43.90 12.02
N ALA A 134 36.57 43.28 10.86
CA ALA A 134 35.73 42.10 10.70
C ALA A 134 36.19 40.96 11.63
N PRO A 135 35.28 40.18 12.22
CA PRO A 135 35.37 38.75 12.06
C PRO A 135 34.78 38.45 10.68
N VAL A 136 35.64 38.10 9.74
CA VAL A 136 35.25 37.40 8.52
C VAL A 136 34.49 36.16 8.98
N ARG A 137 33.15 36.21 8.93
CA ARG A 137 32.36 35.00 8.95
C ARG A 137 32.70 34.33 7.65
N GLN A 138 33.64 33.39 7.74
CA GLN A 138 34.03 32.50 6.67
C GLN A 138 32.78 31.69 6.33
N ASP A 139 31.94 32.23 5.46
CA ASP A 139 31.03 31.43 4.65
C ASP A 139 31.94 30.50 3.87
N ALA A 140 32.06 29.28 4.41
CA ALA A 140 32.85 28.24 3.79
C ALA A 140 32.36 28.08 2.34
N PRO A 141 33.25 28.19 1.35
CA PRO A 141 32.86 28.02 -0.04
C PRO A 141 32.27 26.62 -0.23
N GLY A 142 31.02 26.60 -0.70
CA GLY A 142 30.40 25.50 -1.43
C GLY A 142 30.79 24.10 -0.98
N SER A 143 30.42 23.70 0.23
CA SER A 143 30.17 22.28 0.44
C SER A 143 29.00 21.95 -0.47
N ALA A 144 29.28 21.29 -1.60
CA ALA A 144 28.27 20.75 -2.49
C ALA A 144 27.27 19.97 -1.62
N ALA A 145 26.13 20.59 -1.35
CA ALA A 145 25.21 20.09 -0.35
C ALA A 145 24.71 18.73 -0.85
N VAL A 146 25.00 17.68 -0.09
CA VAL A 146 24.50 16.34 -0.40
C VAL A 146 22.98 16.43 -0.50
N PRO A 147 22.37 16.02 -1.64
CA PRO A 147 20.93 16.16 -1.83
C PRO A 147 20.17 15.40 -0.72
N PRO A 148 19.07 15.96 -0.19
CA PRO A 148 18.27 15.32 0.84
C PRO A 148 17.83 13.92 0.40
N ARG A 149 17.97 12.94 1.29
CA ARG A 149 17.57 11.56 1.04
C ARG A 149 16.11 11.38 1.47
N ILE A 150 15.24 11.13 0.50
CA ILE A 150 13.82 10.86 0.71
C ILE A 150 13.52 9.42 0.33
N ASP A 151 13.04 8.66 1.31
CA ASP A 151 12.49 7.33 1.09
C ASP A 151 10.99 7.44 0.83
N VAL A 152 10.48 6.63 -0.10
CA VAL A 152 9.05 6.58 -0.43
C VAL A 152 8.56 5.16 -0.28
N ARG A 153 7.46 5.02 0.46
CA ARG A 153 6.69 3.78 0.59
C ARG A 153 5.30 3.99 -0.01
N LEU A 154 4.82 2.97 -0.72
CA LEU A 154 3.47 2.92 -1.25
C LEU A 154 2.71 1.81 -0.53
N ASP A 155 1.55 2.12 0.03
CA ASP A 155 0.62 1.15 0.57
C ASP A 155 -0.70 1.23 -0.21
N MET A 156 -1.29 0.06 -0.48
CA MET A 156 -2.56 -0.05 -1.20
C MET A 156 -3.73 0.16 -0.24
N VAL A 157 -4.60 1.12 -0.55
CA VAL A 157 -5.84 1.37 0.21
C VAL A 157 -6.99 0.58 -0.41
N GLY A 158 -7.05 0.54 -1.73
CA GLY A 158 -8.07 -0.18 -2.48
C GLY A 158 -7.72 -0.27 -3.96
N ALA A 159 -8.41 -1.13 -4.67
CA ALA A 159 -8.33 -1.23 -6.11
C ALA A 159 -9.65 -1.69 -6.69
N THR A 160 -9.96 -1.23 -7.88
CA THR A 160 -11.17 -1.63 -8.61
C THR A 160 -10.81 -1.89 -10.06
N ARG A 161 -11.42 -2.92 -10.65
CA ARG A 161 -11.37 -3.19 -12.09
C ARG A 161 -12.78 -3.21 -12.66
N SER A 162 -12.98 -2.48 -13.74
CA SER A 162 -14.18 -2.52 -14.58
C SER A 162 -13.81 -3.01 -15.98
N MET A 163 -14.79 -3.08 -16.89
CA MET A 163 -14.53 -3.35 -18.31
C MET A 163 -13.74 -2.23 -19.00
N MET A 164 -13.77 -1.01 -18.45
CA MET A 164 -13.17 0.17 -19.08
C MET A 164 -11.88 0.64 -18.40
N LEU A 165 -11.77 0.46 -17.07
CA LEU A 165 -10.76 1.10 -16.25
C LEU A 165 -10.28 0.21 -15.10
N VAL A 166 -9.00 0.35 -14.74
CA VAL A 166 -8.49 -0.05 -13.42
C VAL A 166 -8.10 1.20 -12.64
N SER A 167 -8.58 1.27 -11.41
CA SER A 167 -8.29 2.36 -10.47
C SER A 167 -7.61 1.80 -9.23
N LEU A 168 -6.57 2.48 -8.77
CA LEU A 168 -5.83 2.15 -7.55
C LEU A 168 -5.91 3.32 -6.57
N ASP A 169 -6.46 3.06 -5.39
CA ASP A 169 -6.42 3.96 -4.25
C ASP A 169 -5.16 3.67 -3.42
N LEU A 170 -4.32 4.68 -3.22
CA LEU A 170 -2.99 4.52 -2.67
C LEU A 170 -2.70 5.53 -1.56
N ARG A 171 -1.83 5.12 -0.64
CA ARG A 171 -1.24 5.96 0.39
C ARG A 171 0.28 5.95 0.21
N LEU A 172 0.84 7.12 -0.07
CA LEU A 172 2.26 7.36 -0.14
C LEU A 172 2.75 7.87 1.21
N THR A 173 3.84 7.30 1.70
CA THR A 173 4.54 7.77 2.89
C THR A 173 5.96 8.15 2.50
N PHE A 174 6.28 9.42 2.68
CA PHE A 174 7.60 10.00 2.45
C PHE A 174 8.32 10.09 3.78
N SER A 175 9.57 9.60 3.85
CA SER A 175 10.41 9.71 5.04
C SER A 175 11.70 10.44 4.68
N ASN A 176 11.92 11.58 5.32
CA ASN A 176 13.16 12.32 5.19
C ASN A 176 14.22 11.69 6.07
N ARG A 177 15.30 11.19 5.46
CA ARG A 177 16.45 10.56 6.15
C ARG A 177 17.65 11.49 6.24
N SER A 178 17.47 12.77 5.94
CA SER A 178 18.52 13.78 5.97
C SER A 178 18.39 14.71 7.18
N GLU A 179 19.46 15.44 7.45
CA GLU A 179 19.55 16.44 8.53
C GLU A 179 18.86 17.78 8.18
N ARG A 180 18.36 17.94 6.95
CA ARG A 180 17.73 19.18 6.49
C ARG A 180 16.24 18.98 6.25
N ALA A 181 15.45 20.01 6.49
CA ALA A 181 14.04 19.99 6.12
C ALA A 181 13.89 20.10 4.60
N VAL A 182 12.97 19.34 4.02
CA VAL A 182 12.57 19.48 2.61
C VAL A 182 11.25 20.22 2.55
N ARG A 183 11.09 21.10 1.56
CA ARG A 183 9.90 21.95 1.39
C ARG A 183 9.33 21.83 -0.02
N GLY A 184 8.05 22.15 -0.14
CA GLY A 184 7.34 22.22 -1.42
C GLY A 184 7.45 20.94 -2.24
N VAL A 185 7.25 19.77 -1.62
CA VAL A 185 7.39 18.49 -2.32
C VAL A 185 6.16 18.27 -3.18
N SER A 186 6.29 18.47 -4.50
CA SER A 186 5.23 18.11 -5.44
C SER A 186 5.29 16.60 -5.72
N VAL A 187 4.13 15.97 -5.83
CA VAL A 187 4.00 14.53 -6.05
C VAL A 187 3.07 14.27 -7.22
N SER A 188 3.56 13.49 -8.18
CA SER A 188 2.76 12.95 -9.27
C SER A 188 2.91 11.44 -9.35
N ALA A 189 1.89 10.75 -9.86
CA ALA A 189 1.94 9.32 -10.06
C ALA A 189 1.31 8.91 -11.39
N LYS A 190 1.83 7.85 -11.98
CA LYS A 190 1.31 7.24 -13.20
C LYS A 190 1.12 5.75 -12.98
N LEU A 191 -0.05 5.23 -13.37
CA LEU A 191 -0.27 3.81 -13.52
C LEU A 191 0.16 3.38 -14.93
N ASP A 192 1.01 2.37 -15.01
CA ASP A 192 1.48 1.70 -16.22
C ASP A 192 1.43 0.18 -15.97
N CYS A 193 1.94 -0.62 -16.89
CA CYS A 193 2.00 -2.06 -16.76
C CYS A 193 3.33 -2.63 -17.27
N ALA A 194 3.70 -3.80 -16.77
CA ALA A 194 4.91 -4.47 -17.24
C ALA A 194 4.75 -4.88 -18.70
N ARG A 195 5.77 -4.58 -19.52
CA ARG A 195 5.84 -5.00 -20.92
C ARG A 195 7.18 -5.68 -21.17
N PRO A 196 7.23 -6.72 -22.03
CA PRO A 196 8.45 -7.50 -22.26
C PRO A 196 9.57 -6.68 -22.91
N ASP A 197 9.23 -5.66 -23.70
CA ASP A 197 10.14 -4.76 -24.42
C ASP A 197 10.58 -3.53 -23.60
N LYS A 198 9.87 -3.24 -22.51
CA LYS A 198 10.05 -2.04 -21.69
C LYS A 198 10.41 -2.46 -20.28
N ALA A 199 11.68 -2.80 -20.08
CA ALA A 199 12.22 -3.22 -18.79
C ALA A 199 12.01 -2.14 -17.72
N GLY A 200 10.89 -2.20 -16.98
CA GLY A 200 10.59 -1.48 -15.73
C GLY A 200 10.57 0.06 -15.77
N GLY A 201 11.04 0.68 -16.86
CA GLY A 201 11.13 2.12 -17.03
C GLY A 201 10.06 2.61 -17.99
N GLY A 202 8.85 2.85 -17.49
CA GLY A 202 7.85 3.61 -18.24
C GLY A 202 8.48 4.90 -18.78
N ALA A 203 8.21 5.32 -20.02
CA ALA A 203 8.64 6.62 -20.51
C ALA A 203 8.23 7.73 -19.51
N ALA A 204 9.05 8.77 -19.37
CA ALA A 204 8.77 9.94 -18.53
C ALA A 204 7.59 10.74 -19.12
N GLY A 205 6.38 10.18 -19.03
CA GLY A 205 5.15 10.93 -19.22
C GLY A 205 4.82 11.71 -17.96
N THR A 206 4.13 12.83 -18.12
CA THR A 206 3.57 13.61 -17.02
C THR A 206 2.58 12.70 -16.26
N GLY A 207 2.95 12.31 -15.03
CA GLY A 207 2.04 11.59 -14.16
C GLY A 207 0.87 12.48 -13.75
N GLN A 208 -0.21 11.86 -13.27
CA GLN A 208 -1.31 12.57 -12.65
C GLN A 208 -0.80 13.26 -11.36
N PRO A 209 -1.03 14.57 -11.16
CA PRO A 209 -0.67 15.23 -9.91
C PRO A 209 -1.52 14.65 -8.77
N LEU A 210 -0.85 14.27 -7.67
CA LEU A 210 -1.50 13.77 -6.47
C LEU A 210 -1.63 14.83 -5.37
N GLY A 211 -0.72 15.81 -5.36
CA GLY A 211 -0.73 16.91 -4.41
C GLY A 211 0.66 17.40 -4.06
N GLU A 212 0.73 18.26 -3.05
CA GLU A 212 1.96 18.86 -2.55
C GLU A 212 2.07 18.69 -1.03
N ILE A 213 3.29 18.48 -0.54
CA ILE A 213 3.61 18.47 0.88
C ILE A 213 4.45 19.71 1.19
N ALA A 214 3.89 20.64 1.95
CA ALA A 214 4.52 21.93 2.22
C ALA A 214 5.90 21.81 2.89
N ARG A 215 6.05 20.88 3.84
CA ARG A 215 7.32 20.66 4.55
C ARG A 215 7.42 19.26 5.16
N ILE A 216 8.60 18.65 5.07
CA ILE A 216 8.99 17.44 5.79
C ILE A 216 10.24 17.78 6.62
N GLY A 217 10.13 17.72 7.95
CA GLY A 217 11.28 18.00 8.83
C GLY A 217 12.40 16.96 8.70
N PRO A 218 13.60 17.25 9.24
CA PRO A 218 14.67 16.26 9.35
C PRO A 218 14.18 15.01 10.11
N HIS A 219 14.49 13.82 9.61
CA HIS A 219 14.10 12.54 10.22
C HIS A 219 12.59 12.33 10.43
N GLN A 220 11.75 13.14 9.76
CA GLN A 220 10.29 13.06 9.85
C GLN A 220 9.68 12.44 8.60
N GLY A 221 8.41 12.03 8.73
CA GLY A 221 7.61 11.55 7.62
C GLY A 221 6.34 12.36 7.39
N ALA A 222 5.86 12.31 6.16
CA ALA A 222 4.57 12.86 5.75
C ALA A 222 3.87 11.84 4.84
N SER A 223 2.54 11.84 4.85
CA SER A 223 1.76 10.94 4.00
C SER A 223 0.77 11.69 3.12
N LEU A 224 0.59 11.19 1.90
CA LEU A 224 -0.33 11.69 0.90
C LEU A 224 -1.18 10.52 0.38
N THR A 225 -2.49 10.70 0.30
CA THR A 225 -3.39 9.73 -0.33
C THR A 225 -3.78 10.20 -1.72
N GLY A 226 -3.98 9.27 -2.64
CA GLY A 226 -4.38 9.60 -4.01
C GLY A 226 -4.99 8.41 -4.73
N ARG A 227 -5.52 8.69 -5.92
CA ARG A 227 -6.03 7.68 -6.85
C ARG A 227 -5.32 7.82 -8.18
N VAL A 228 -4.91 6.70 -8.76
CA VAL A 228 -4.39 6.63 -10.14
C VAL A 228 -5.21 5.63 -10.94
N GLU A 229 -5.39 5.93 -12.22
CA GLU A 229 -6.27 5.16 -13.08
C GLU A 229 -5.59 4.84 -14.41
N MET A 230 -6.03 3.76 -15.05
CA MET A 230 -5.55 3.35 -16.37
C MET A 230 -6.68 2.68 -17.15
N PRO A 231 -6.91 3.08 -18.42
CA PRO A 231 -7.84 2.40 -19.30
C PRO A 231 -7.46 0.93 -19.50
N VAL A 232 -8.44 0.03 -19.52
CA VAL A 232 -8.21 -1.39 -19.79
C VAL A 232 -7.62 -1.60 -21.19
N ALA A 233 -7.97 -0.73 -22.15
CA ALA A 233 -7.41 -0.75 -23.50
C ALA A 233 -5.89 -0.50 -23.54
N GLU A 234 -5.31 0.12 -22.50
CA GLU A 234 -3.86 0.39 -22.41
C GLU A 234 -3.09 -0.73 -21.69
N MET A 235 -3.79 -1.73 -21.17
CA MET A 235 -3.19 -2.86 -20.46
C MET A 235 -2.45 -3.78 -21.42
N HIS A 236 -1.27 -4.21 -20.98
CA HIS A 236 -0.60 -5.36 -21.54
C HIS A 236 -0.93 -6.59 -20.69
N LEU A 237 -1.52 -7.60 -21.32
CA LEU A 237 -1.80 -8.90 -20.70
C LEU A 237 -0.72 -9.90 -21.10
N ILE A 238 -0.39 -10.81 -20.19
CA ILE A 238 0.60 -11.86 -20.38
C ILE A 238 -0.08 -13.20 -20.18
N GLU A 239 0.15 -14.14 -21.07
CA GLU A 239 -0.31 -15.52 -20.88
C GLU A 239 0.61 -16.23 -19.87
N GLN A 240 0.05 -16.68 -18.75
CA GLN A 240 0.77 -17.38 -17.71
C GLN A 240 -0.11 -18.46 -17.08
N GLY A 241 0.38 -19.70 -17.06
CA GLY A 241 -0.31 -20.80 -16.38
C GLY A 241 -1.71 -21.11 -16.94
N GLY A 242 -1.93 -20.91 -18.25
CA GLY A 242 -3.21 -21.15 -18.91
C GLY A 242 -4.24 -20.03 -18.76
N GLY A 243 -3.87 -18.87 -18.23
CA GLY A 243 -4.74 -17.69 -18.15
C GLY A 243 -4.01 -16.39 -18.48
N LEU A 244 -4.77 -15.31 -18.65
CA LEU A 244 -4.24 -13.97 -18.83
C LEU A 244 -3.99 -13.31 -17.48
N VAL A 245 -2.79 -12.77 -17.30
CA VAL A 245 -2.41 -12.02 -16.12
C VAL A 245 -2.01 -10.60 -16.46
N PHE A 246 -2.16 -9.72 -15.49
CA PHE A 246 -1.85 -8.30 -15.57
C PHE A 246 -0.87 -7.93 -14.45
N ILE A 247 0.19 -7.19 -14.79
CA ILE A 247 1.22 -6.75 -13.83
C ILE A 247 1.22 -5.21 -13.77
N PRO A 248 0.45 -4.60 -12.85
CA PRO A 248 0.41 -3.16 -12.68
C PRO A 248 1.72 -2.60 -12.10
N LEU A 249 2.16 -1.48 -12.66
CA LEU A 249 3.31 -0.69 -12.21
C LEU A 249 2.85 0.73 -11.86
N VAL A 250 3.13 1.19 -10.64
CA VAL A 250 2.91 2.58 -10.24
C VAL A 250 4.25 3.30 -10.24
N HIS A 251 4.34 4.36 -11.03
CA HIS A 251 5.49 5.26 -11.06
C HIS A 251 5.17 6.51 -10.29
N VAL A 252 5.86 6.75 -9.18
CA VAL A 252 5.76 7.96 -8.37
C VAL A 252 6.94 8.86 -8.72
N THR A 253 6.67 10.08 -9.13
CA THR A 253 7.68 11.12 -9.33
C THR A 253 7.45 12.21 -8.29
N PHE A 254 8.50 12.58 -7.58
CA PHE A 254 8.46 13.67 -6.63
C PHE A 254 9.70 14.55 -6.78
N GLU A 255 9.52 15.83 -6.54
CA GLU A 255 10.54 16.87 -6.56
C GLU A 255 10.23 17.88 -5.46
N GLY A 256 11.22 18.63 -5.02
CA GLY A 256 11.03 19.65 -3.99
C GLY A 256 12.21 20.59 -3.93
N GLU A 257 12.17 21.54 -2.99
CA GLU A 257 13.30 22.44 -2.76
C GLU A 257 14.56 21.62 -2.40
N ASP A 258 15.64 21.84 -3.13
CA ASP A 258 16.92 21.10 -3.03
C ASP A 258 16.83 19.58 -3.26
N VAL A 259 15.69 19.05 -3.72
CA VAL A 259 15.51 17.62 -4.04
C VAL A 259 15.30 17.46 -5.54
N PRO A 260 16.23 16.81 -6.27
CA PRO A 260 16.06 16.58 -7.70
C PRO A 260 14.85 15.67 -7.95
N ALA A 261 14.18 15.90 -9.09
CA ALA A 261 13.07 15.06 -9.52
C ALA A 261 13.47 13.58 -9.50
N THR A 262 12.86 12.84 -8.59
CA THR A 262 13.18 11.45 -8.31
C THR A 262 11.97 10.59 -8.62
N ARG A 263 12.20 9.52 -9.39
CA ARG A 263 11.17 8.55 -9.74
C ARG A 263 11.37 7.25 -8.99
N ARG A 264 10.29 6.71 -8.42
CA ARG A 264 10.22 5.40 -7.78
C ARG A 264 9.13 4.57 -8.44
N SER A 265 9.45 3.34 -8.80
CA SER A 265 8.52 2.43 -9.45
C SER A 265 8.12 1.33 -8.47
N PHE A 266 6.83 1.02 -8.40
CA PHE A 266 6.29 -0.03 -7.54
C PHE A 266 5.53 -1.02 -8.39
N VAL A 267 5.76 -2.32 -8.18
CA VAL A 267 4.92 -3.37 -8.74
C VAL A 267 3.80 -3.70 -7.76
N ILE A 268 2.59 -3.85 -8.28
CA ILE A 268 1.40 -4.14 -7.49
C ILE A 268 0.94 -5.56 -7.77
N GLY A 269 0.61 -6.32 -6.73
CA GLY A 269 0.17 -7.70 -6.87
C GLY A 269 -0.36 -8.28 -5.56
N THR A 270 -0.84 -9.52 -5.62
CA THR A 270 -1.27 -10.24 -4.42
C THR A 270 -0.07 -10.92 -3.78
N PRO A 271 0.11 -10.86 -2.45
CA PRO A 271 1.23 -11.52 -1.79
C PRO A 271 1.18 -13.04 -1.98
N SER A 272 2.34 -13.65 -2.23
CA SER A 272 2.46 -15.10 -2.28
C SER A 272 2.27 -15.72 -0.89
N ALA A 273 1.49 -16.81 -0.81
CA ALA A 273 1.28 -17.57 0.42
C ALA A 273 2.58 -18.18 0.98
N ASN A 274 3.58 -18.43 0.12
CA ASN A 274 4.84 -19.09 0.49
C ASN A 274 5.90 -18.12 1.06
N GLY A 275 5.48 -16.97 1.60
CA GLY A 275 6.22 -16.23 2.62
C GLY A 275 7.45 -15.40 2.20
N THR A 276 7.77 -15.26 0.90
CA THR A 276 9.05 -14.63 0.48
C THR A 276 8.93 -13.17 0.00
N GLY A 277 7.86 -12.46 0.36
CA GLY A 277 7.65 -11.06 -0.08
C GLY A 277 7.47 -10.91 -1.59
N ARG A 278 7.31 -12.02 -2.32
CA ARG A 278 7.00 -12.04 -3.75
C ARG A 278 5.55 -11.69 -3.98
N LEU A 279 5.29 -10.91 -5.00
CA LEU A 279 3.96 -10.59 -5.48
C LEU A 279 3.61 -11.46 -6.68
N HIS A 280 2.37 -11.93 -6.71
CA HIS A 280 1.77 -12.59 -7.86
C HIS A 280 1.06 -11.56 -8.75
N PRO A 281 1.14 -11.73 -10.08
CA PRO A 281 0.34 -10.96 -11.03
C PRO A 281 -1.16 -11.04 -10.74
N LEU A 282 -1.91 -10.05 -11.21
CA LEU A 282 -3.36 -10.04 -11.09
C LEU A 282 -3.98 -10.90 -12.18
N SER A 283 -4.78 -11.89 -11.79
CA SER A 283 -5.50 -12.73 -12.76
C SER A 283 -6.65 -11.96 -13.43
N MET A 284 -6.75 -12.09 -14.75
CA MET A 284 -7.87 -11.54 -15.51
C MET A 284 -9.14 -12.41 -15.44
N ALA A 285 -9.02 -13.64 -14.98
CA ALA A 285 -10.18 -14.52 -14.74
C ALA A 285 -10.96 -14.17 -13.46
N ALA A 286 -10.38 -13.35 -12.56
CA ALA A 286 -11.10 -12.89 -11.38
C ALA A 286 -12.36 -12.07 -11.77
N PRO A 287 -13.37 -11.95 -10.91
CA PRO A 287 -14.54 -11.10 -11.18
C PRO A 287 -14.17 -9.62 -11.34
N LEU A 288 -15.05 -8.84 -11.99
CA LEU A 288 -14.97 -7.39 -11.96
C LEU A 288 -15.38 -6.84 -10.58
N GLY A 289 -14.98 -5.60 -10.30
CA GLY A 289 -15.25 -4.92 -9.04
C GLY A 289 -13.99 -4.74 -8.20
N GLY A 290 -14.16 -4.77 -6.88
CA GLY A 290 -13.09 -4.53 -5.91
C GLY A 290 -12.04 -5.63 -5.92
N ILE A 291 -10.77 -5.24 -5.88
CA ILE A 291 -9.62 -6.13 -5.75
C ILE A 291 -9.00 -5.90 -4.36
N HIS A 292 -8.95 -6.96 -3.56
CA HIS A 292 -8.50 -6.90 -2.16
C HIS A 292 -7.15 -7.58 -1.96
N GLY A 293 -6.51 -7.28 -0.82
CA GLY A 293 -5.26 -7.93 -0.43
C GLY A 293 -4.05 -7.54 -1.28
N LEU A 294 -4.14 -6.46 -2.07
CA LEU A 294 -3.02 -5.99 -2.87
C LEU A 294 -1.91 -5.44 -1.99
N ARG A 295 -0.67 -5.66 -2.44
CA ARG A 295 0.52 -5.04 -1.89
C ARG A 295 1.34 -4.40 -2.99
N ALA A 296 2.10 -3.40 -2.61
CA ALA A 296 3.07 -2.74 -3.46
C ALA A 296 4.47 -3.14 -3.03
N GLN A 297 5.33 -3.38 -4.01
CA GLN A 297 6.74 -3.65 -3.79
C GLN A 297 7.59 -2.70 -4.64
N LEU A 298 8.56 -2.05 -4.01
CA LEU A 298 9.49 -1.17 -4.72
C LEU A 298 10.32 -1.97 -5.70
N VAL A 299 10.27 -1.57 -6.97
CA VAL A 299 11.11 -2.13 -8.03
C VAL A 299 12.47 -1.47 -7.94
N HIS A 300 13.47 -2.25 -7.52
CA HIS A 300 14.86 -1.87 -7.69
C HIS A 300 15.21 -2.09 -9.16
N ILE A 301 15.08 -1.05 -9.96
CA ILE A 301 15.70 -1.02 -11.28
C ILE A 301 17.18 -0.76 -11.00
N PRO A 302 18.10 -1.70 -11.26
CA PRO A 302 19.51 -1.37 -11.24
C PRO A 302 19.66 -0.17 -12.17
N ARG A 303 20.21 0.95 -11.68
CA ARG A 303 20.79 1.92 -12.62
C ARG A 303 21.66 1.07 -13.53
N ALA A 304 21.51 1.24 -14.84
CA ALA A 304 22.48 0.75 -15.79
C ALA A 304 23.80 1.42 -15.42
N ALA A 305 24.50 0.84 -14.44
CA ALA A 305 25.89 1.09 -14.19
C ALA A 305 26.54 0.71 -15.50
N GLU A 306 27.05 1.74 -16.17
CA GLU A 306 28.31 1.65 -16.88
C GLU A 306 28.50 0.26 -17.50
N ARG A 307 27.73 -0.03 -18.55
CA ARG A 307 28.27 -0.91 -19.58
C ARG A 307 29.47 -0.16 -20.15
N ARG A 308 30.62 -0.32 -19.48
CA ARG A 308 31.98 -0.23 -20.02
C ARG A 308 31.95 -0.92 -21.40
N ALA A 309 32.57 -0.43 -22.46
CA ALA A 309 33.71 0.46 -22.60
C ALA A 309 33.59 1.18 -23.96
#